data_AF-A0AAI9IGQ0-F1
#
_entry.id   AF-A0AAI9IGQ0-F1
#
_cell.length_a   1.000
_cell.length_b   1.000
_cell.length_c   1.000
_cell.angle_alpha   90.00
_cell.angle_beta   90.00
_cell.angle_gamma   90.00
#
_symmetry.space_group_name_H-M   'P 1'
#
loop_
_entity.id
_entity.type
_entity.pdbx_description
1 polymer ?
#
loop_
_entity_poly.entity_id
_entity_poly.type
_entity_poly.pdbx_seq_one_letter_code
_entity_poly.pdbx_strand_id
1 'polypeptide(L)'
;MTMTLPQWLKGVILGSLVSYFGHALLIDPRFHFATIDLEKVKFISERLDVFKTQDSKEVAFTVFKETECYRLYEITWSFGVFDPKDGTTLEEFIICPGLGTGWLRDGI
;
A
#
# COMPACT_ATOMS: atom_id res chain seq x y z
N MET A 1 37.06 43.09 -14.41
CA MET A 1 35.72 43.37 -13.86
C MET A 1 34.92 42.09 -13.87
N THR A 2 34.71 41.47 -12.71
CA THR A 2 33.78 40.35 -12.57
C THR A 2 32.37 40.92 -12.59
N MET A 3 31.66 40.77 -13.71
CA MET A 3 30.22 41.06 -13.76
C MET A 3 29.52 40.08 -12.83
N THR A 4 29.15 40.56 -11.64
CA THR A 4 28.37 39.78 -10.68
C THR A 4 26.92 39.83 -11.11
N LEU A 5 26.37 38.65 -11.41
CA LEU A 5 24.98 38.51 -11.81
C LEU A 5 24.07 39.01 -10.67
N PRO A 6 23.08 39.89 -10.94
CA PRO A 6 22.14 40.35 -9.93
C PRO A 6 21.43 39.18 -9.24
N GLN A 7 21.21 39.29 -7.92
CA GLN A 7 20.65 38.20 -7.12
C GLN A 7 19.27 37.74 -7.60
N TRP A 8 18.43 38.67 -8.05
CA TRP A 8 17.11 38.36 -8.61
C TRP A 8 17.21 37.52 -9.89
N LEU A 9 18.22 37.80 -10.74
CA LEU A 9 18.44 37.08 -11.98
C LEU A 9 18.93 35.65 -11.73
N LYS A 10 19.77 35.45 -10.71
CA LYS A 10 20.14 34.11 -10.23
C LYS A 10 18.91 33.32 -9.75
N GLY A 11 18.01 33.98 -9.03
CA GLY A 11 16.76 33.38 -8.55
C GLY A 11 15.84 32.94 -9.69
N VAL A 12 15.68 33.79 -10.71
CA VAL A 12 14.90 33.45 -11.92
C VAL A 12 15.51 32.27 -12.66
N ILE A 13 16.82 32.27 -12.90
CA ILE A 13 17.50 31.17 -13.60
C ILE A 13 17.36 29.85 -12.82
N LEU A 14 17.57 29.87 -11.51
CA LEU A 14 17.40 28.67 -10.68
C LEU A 14 15.95 28.17 -10.71
N GLY A 15 14.97 29.07 -10.55
CA GLY A 15 13.55 28.72 -10.56
C GLY A 15 13.11 28.11 -11.88
N SER A 16 13.55 28.68 -13.00
CA SER A 16 13.25 28.14 -14.34
C SER A 16 13.89 26.77 -14.57
N LEU A 17 15.13 26.56 -14.12
CA LEU A 17 15.80 25.25 -14.23
C LEU A 17 15.09 24.20 -13.36
N VAL A 18 14.77 24.52 -12.11
CA VAL A 18 14.06 23.62 -11.19
C VAL A 18 12.67 23.27 -11.73
N SER A 19 11.94 24.23 -12.30
CA SER A 19 10.64 23.97 -12.91
C SER A 19 10.76 23.08 -14.15
N TYR A 20 11.70 23.36 -15.05
CA TYR A 20 11.93 22.56 -16.25
C TYR A 20 12.32 21.11 -15.93
N PHE A 21 13.31 20.91 -15.05
CA PHE A 21 13.71 19.57 -14.64
C PHE A 21 12.66 18.90 -13.77
N GLY A 22 11.94 19.65 -12.94
CA GLY A 22 10.79 19.16 -12.20
C GLY A 22 9.74 18.56 -13.14
N HIS A 23 9.29 19.29 -14.16
CA HIS A 23 8.33 18.77 -15.12
C HIS A 23 8.90 17.66 -16.03
N ALA A 24 10.19 17.68 -16.34
CA ALA A 24 10.82 16.64 -17.17
C ALA A 24 11.07 15.32 -16.41
N LEU A 25 11.35 15.39 -15.10
CA LEU A 25 11.67 14.23 -14.26
C LEU A 25 10.46 13.70 -13.49
N LEU A 26 9.52 14.57 -13.13
CA LEU A 26 8.26 14.14 -12.51
C LEU A 26 7.38 13.58 -13.61
N ILE A 27 7.38 12.25 -13.72
CA ILE A 27 6.38 11.51 -14.47
C ILE A 27 5.02 11.95 -13.92
N ASP A 28 4.11 12.39 -14.80
CA ASP A 28 2.73 12.70 -14.42
C ASP A 28 2.20 11.57 -13.54
N PRO A 29 1.65 11.87 -12.34
CA PRO A 29 1.18 10.83 -11.45
C PRO A 29 0.07 10.06 -12.18
N ARG A 30 0.42 8.87 -12.68
CA ARG A 30 -0.55 7.94 -13.24
C ARG A 30 -1.23 7.28 -12.08
N PHE A 31 -2.30 7.92 -11.61
CA PHE A 31 -3.21 7.29 -10.67
C PHE A 31 -3.82 6.07 -11.35
N HIS A 32 -3.49 4.90 -10.83
CA HIS A 32 -4.08 3.66 -11.31
C HIS A 32 -5.50 3.58 -10.72
N PHE A 33 -6.49 3.98 -11.51
CA PHE A 33 -7.90 3.82 -11.16
C PHE A 33 -8.36 2.44 -11.64
N ALA A 34 -7.91 1.38 -10.95
CA ALA A 34 -8.48 0.06 -11.12
C ALA A 34 -9.68 -0.09 -10.17
N THR A 35 -10.77 -0.68 -10.67
CA THR A 35 -11.78 -1.26 -9.79
C THR A 35 -11.12 -2.39 -9.03
N ILE A 36 -10.96 -2.18 -7.73
CA ILE A 36 -10.44 -3.17 -6.81
C ILE A 36 -11.61 -4.07 -6.42
N ASP A 37 -11.54 -5.35 -6.82
CA ASP A 37 -12.51 -6.34 -6.40
C ASP A 37 -12.23 -6.72 -4.94
N LEU A 38 -13.26 -6.61 -4.09
CA LEU A 38 -13.20 -7.02 -2.69
C LEU A 38 -13.94 -8.34 -2.53
N GLU A 39 -13.28 -9.33 -1.96
CA GLU A 39 -13.88 -10.62 -1.65
C GLU A 39 -14.08 -10.75 -0.14
N LYS A 40 -15.28 -11.19 0.28
CA LYS A 40 -15.57 -11.40 1.70
C LYS A 40 -14.78 -12.59 2.24
N VAL A 41 -14.02 -12.36 3.31
CA VAL A 41 -13.27 -13.39 4.02
C VAL A 41 -14.19 -14.12 4.99
N LYS A 42 -14.11 -15.45 5.03
CA LYS A 42 -14.80 -16.28 6.02
C LYS A 42 -13.79 -16.81 7.02
N PHE A 43 -13.85 -16.34 8.24
CA PHE A 43 -13.01 -16.83 9.32
C PHE A 43 -13.55 -18.15 9.87
N ILE A 44 -12.70 -19.17 9.95
CA ILE A 44 -13.07 -20.47 10.53
C ILE A 44 -12.88 -20.44 12.05
N SER A 45 -11.84 -19.75 12.52
CA SER A 45 -11.53 -19.63 13.95
C SER A 45 -12.44 -18.65 14.68
N GLU A 46 -12.69 -18.95 15.95
CA GLU A 46 -13.45 -18.09 16.88
C GLU A 46 -12.79 -16.71 17.06
N ARG A 47 -11.46 -16.68 17.04
CA ARG A 47 -10.64 -15.48 17.22
C ARG A 47 -9.36 -15.55 16.39
N LEU A 48 -9.02 -14.45 15.75
CA LEU A 48 -7.80 -14.26 14.97
C LEU A 48 -7.20 -12.89 15.24
N ASP A 49 -5.89 -12.84 15.49
CA ASP A 49 -5.18 -11.58 15.64
C ASP A 49 -4.66 -11.12 14.27
N VAL A 50 -4.86 -9.84 13.99
CA VAL A 50 -4.47 -9.17 12.73
C VAL A 50 -3.29 -8.26 13.02
N PHE A 51 -2.25 -8.34 12.19
CA PHE A 51 -0.99 -7.64 12.43
C PHE A 51 -0.89 -6.35 11.61
N LYS A 52 -0.16 -5.35 12.14
CA LYS A 52 0.02 -4.06 11.45
C LYS A 52 0.72 -4.18 10.10
N THR A 53 1.70 -5.07 10.00
CA THR A 53 2.46 -5.32 8.78
C THR A 53 2.70 -6.81 8.61
N GLN A 54 3.04 -7.20 7.38
CA GLN A 54 3.39 -8.58 7.01
C GLN A 54 4.51 -9.17 7.86
N ASP A 55 5.50 -8.37 8.28
CA ASP A 55 6.67 -8.82 9.06
C ASP A 55 6.57 -8.51 10.57
N SER A 56 5.62 -7.67 11.00
CA SER A 56 5.53 -7.23 12.40
C SER A 56 4.80 -8.24 13.30
N LYS A 57 5.30 -8.45 14.52
CA LYS A 57 4.59 -9.20 15.57
C LYS A 57 3.57 -8.35 16.32
N GLU A 58 3.47 -7.06 16.00
CA GLU A 58 2.56 -6.15 16.65
C GLU A 58 1.12 -6.34 16.14
N VAL A 59 0.24 -6.73 17.06
CA VAL A 59 -1.20 -6.86 16.80
C VAL A 59 -1.80 -5.48 16.58
N ALA A 60 -2.50 -5.31 15.46
CA ALA A 60 -3.28 -4.13 15.16
C ALA A 60 -4.65 -4.22 15.84
N PHE A 61 -5.35 -5.34 15.63
CA PHE A 61 -6.66 -5.64 16.20
C PHE A 61 -6.93 -7.14 16.14
N THR A 62 -8.02 -7.55 16.77
CA THR A 62 -8.49 -8.94 16.77
C THR A 62 -9.82 -9.01 16.05
N VAL A 63 -9.99 -10.01 15.18
CA VAL A 63 -11.25 -10.34 14.51
C VAL A 63 -11.83 -11.61 15.11
N PHE A 64 -13.16 -11.70 15.07
CA PHE A 64 -13.92 -12.87 15.50
C PHE A 64 -14.55 -13.55 14.30
N LYS A 65 -15.00 -14.79 14.46
CA LYS A 65 -15.61 -15.61 13.40
C LYS A 65 -16.68 -14.92 12.57
N GLU A 66 -17.54 -14.13 13.21
CA GLU A 66 -18.65 -13.41 12.57
C GLU A 66 -18.27 -12.00 12.11
N THR A 67 -17.02 -11.58 12.31
CA THR A 67 -16.54 -10.26 11.90
C THR A 67 -16.50 -10.18 10.38
N GLU A 68 -17.16 -9.17 9.82
CA GLU A 68 -17.12 -8.93 8.39
C GLU A 68 -15.80 -8.28 7.99
N CYS A 69 -15.02 -9.00 7.20
CA CYS A 69 -13.80 -8.49 6.60
C CYS A 69 -13.73 -8.87 5.12
N TYR A 70 -12.94 -8.10 4.38
CA TYR A 70 -12.76 -8.24 2.95
C TYR A 70 -11.27 -8.32 2.63
N ARG A 71 -10.90 -9.21 1.71
CA ARG A 71 -9.56 -9.24 1.11
C ARG A 71 -9.62 -8.59 -0.26
N LEU A 72 -8.50 -7.99 -0.65
CA LEU A 72 -8.31 -7.48 -2.01
C LEU A 72 -8.12 -8.68 -2.94
N TYR A 73 -9.06 -8.89 -3.87
CA TYR A 73 -8.92 -9.88 -4.93
C TYR A 73 -8.15 -9.23 -6.08
N GLU A 74 -6.82 -9.14 -5.94
CA GLU A 74 -5.95 -8.75 -7.03
C GLU A 74 -4.90 -9.86 -7.24
N ILE A 75 -4.87 -10.44 -8.44
CA ILE A 75 -3.94 -11.53 -8.84
C ILE A 75 -2.49 -11.02 -8.91
N THR A 76 -2.28 -9.71 -8.76
CA THR A 76 -0.99 -9.08 -8.56
C THR A 76 -0.51 -9.42 -7.15
N TRP A 77 0.63 -10.12 -7.09
CA TRP A 77 1.45 -10.55 -5.96
C TRP A 77 1.76 -9.49 -4.87
N SER A 78 1.18 -8.30 -4.95
CA SER A 78 1.40 -7.14 -4.10
C SER A 78 0.72 -7.27 -2.72
N PHE A 79 -0.31 -8.11 -2.58
CA PHE A 79 -1.15 -8.14 -1.37
C PHE A 79 -1.38 -9.54 -0.76
N GLY A 80 -0.73 -10.56 -1.31
CA GLY A 80 -0.73 -11.89 -0.72
C GLY A 80 0.51 -12.69 -1.10
N VAL A 81 1.01 -13.49 -0.16
CA VAL A 81 2.07 -14.46 -0.44
C VAL A 81 1.39 -15.78 -0.80
N PHE A 82 1.77 -16.34 -1.93
CA PHE A 82 1.23 -17.62 -2.40
C PHE A 82 2.30 -18.70 -2.30
N ASP A 83 1.95 -19.88 -1.79
CA ASP A 83 2.81 -21.06 -1.95
C ASP A 83 2.50 -21.71 -3.31
N PRO A 84 3.39 -21.58 -4.31
CA PRO A 84 3.16 -22.18 -5.63
C PRO A 84 3.19 -23.71 -5.62
N LYS A 85 3.70 -24.34 -4.56
CA LYS A 85 3.79 -25.80 -4.43
C LYS A 85 2.45 -26.43 -4.07
N ASP A 86 1.73 -25.80 -3.15
CA ASP A 86 0.48 -26.32 -2.58
C ASP A 86 -0.76 -25.52 -3.00
N GLY A 87 -0.57 -24.40 -3.68
CA GLY A 87 -1.65 -23.60 -4.24
C GLY A 87 -2.41 -22.78 -3.20
N THR A 88 -1.81 -22.55 -2.03
CA THR A 88 -2.44 -21.91 -0.86
C THR A 88 -1.92 -20.49 -0.65
N THR A 89 -2.80 -19.59 -0.22
CA THR A 89 -2.43 -18.22 0.14
C THR A 89 -1.91 -18.19 1.57
N LEU A 90 -0.62 -17.88 1.73
CA LEU A 90 0.10 -17.84 3.00
C LEU A 90 -0.19 -16.58 3.81
N GLU A 91 -0.44 -15.43 3.20
CA GLU A 91 -0.66 -14.20 3.96
C GLU A 91 -1.65 -13.33 3.20
N GLU A 92 -2.59 -12.70 3.92
CA GLU A 92 -3.67 -11.93 3.31
C GLU A 92 -3.79 -10.55 3.96
N PHE A 93 -3.79 -9.51 3.13
CA PHE A 93 -4.20 -8.19 3.58
C PHE A 93 -5.73 -8.09 3.63
N ILE A 94 -6.25 -7.74 4.80
CA ILE A 94 -7.68 -7.63 5.05
C ILE A 94 -8.10 -6.21 5.46
N ILE A 95 -9.34 -5.90 5.12
CA ILE A 95 -10.04 -4.66 5.45
C ILE A 95 -11.30 -5.04 6.23
N CYS A 96 -11.40 -4.59 7.47
CA CYS A 96 -12.52 -4.87 8.37
C CYS A 96 -13.21 -3.55 8.75
N PRO A 97 -14.44 -3.28 8.25
CA PRO A 97 -15.17 -2.06 8.57
C PRO A 97 -15.32 -1.84 10.08
N GLY A 98 -14.98 -0.66 10.55
CA GLY A 98 -15.04 -0.28 11.97
C GLY A 98 -13.86 -0.73 12.83
N LEU A 99 -12.98 -1.60 12.33
CA LEU A 99 -11.76 -2.03 13.04
C LEU A 99 -10.48 -1.48 12.40
N GLY A 100 -10.40 -1.51 11.07
CA GLY A 100 -9.24 -1.02 10.31
C GLY A 100 -8.75 -2.04 9.29
N THR A 101 -7.45 -2.00 8.99
CA THR A 101 -6.80 -2.85 7.99
C THR A 101 -5.53 -3.48 8.55
N GLY A 102 -5.18 -4.68 8.09
CA GLY A 102 -3.94 -5.34 8.50
C GLY A 102 -3.73 -6.67 7.82
N TRP A 103 -2.76 -7.43 8.30
CA TRP A 103 -2.28 -8.67 7.70
C TRP A 103 -2.65 -9.88 8.54
N LEU A 104 -3.22 -10.88 7.87
CA LEU A 104 -3.33 -12.25 8.36
C LEU A 104 -2.12 -13.03 7.88
N ARG A 105 -1.61 -13.93 8.72
CA ARG A 105 -0.58 -14.90 8.37
C ARG A 105 -1.17 -16.31 8.41
N ASP A 106 -0.63 -17.19 7.57
CA ASP A 106 -1.28 -18.45 7.20
C ASP A 106 -1.65 -19.32 8.39
N GLY A 107 -2.70 -20.11 8.17
CA GLY A 107 -2.92 -21.36 8.90
C GLY A 107 -4.15 -21.43 9.80
N ILE A 108 -5.32 -20.93 9.36
CA ILE A 108 -6.62 -21.35 9.92
C ILE A 108 -7.60 -21.73 8.82
#